data_AF-A0A022FWW0-F1
#
_entry.id   AF-A0A022FWW0-F1
#
_cell.length_a   1.000
_cell.length_b   1.000
_cell.length_c   1.000
_cell.angle_alpha   90.00
_cell.angle_beta   90.00
_cell.angle_gamma   90.00
#
_symmetry.space_group_name_H-M   'P 1'
#
loop_
_entity.id
_entity.type
_entity.pdbx_description
1 polymer ?
#
loop_
_entity_poly.entity_id
_entity_poly.type
_entity_poly.pdbx_seq_one_letter_code
_entity_poly.pdbx_strand_id
1 'polypeptide(L)'
;MPEQLTRHPEVTIQVLRSAGASCGEGAPQTILKACPRERFCKLPGGEICVYGLDGAQAMTQFTAADWQSLAPLARGRADAAAATGWEGTTAAVFIAGLAAGALAAAALARWRRRG
;
A
#
# COMPACT_ATOMS: atom_id res chain seq x y z
N MET A 1 10.51 22.49 3.41
CA MET A 1 9.80 22.92 2.19
C MET A 1 8.38 22.40 2.32
N PRO A 2 7.34 23.19 2.64
CA PRO A 2 6.01 22.63 2.88
C PRO A 2 5.49 21.75 1.74
N GLU A 3 5.41 20.44 2.01
CA GLU A 3 4.89 19.42 1.11
C GLU A 3 3.81 18.61 1.84
N GLN A 4 2.71 18.32 1.15
CA GLN A 4 1.62 17.47 1.63
C GLN A 4 1.50 16.24 0.75
N LEU A 5 1.49 15.05 1.36
CA LEU A 5 1.15 13.80 0.69
C LEU A 5 -0.31 13.44 0.97
N THR A 6 -1.05 13.08 -0.07
CA THR A 6 -2.45 12.69 0.04
C THR A 6 -2.80 11.61 -0.99
N ARG A 7 -3.82 10.81 -0.71
CA ARG A 7 -4.37 9.86 -1.69
C ARG A 7 -5.15 10.56 -2.81
N HIS A 8 -5.62 11.78 -2.57
CA HIS A 8 -6.48 12.53 -3.49
C HIS A 8 -5.91 13.93 -3.77
N PRO A 9 -4.73 14.03 -4.41
CA PRO A 9 -4.06 15.31 -4.63
C PRO A 9 -4.91 16.28 -5.44
N GLU A 10 -5.68 15.81 -6.41
CA GLU A 10 -6.56 16.64 -7.24
C GLU A 10 -7.68 17.29 -6.41
N VAL A 11 -8.26 16.53 -5.48
CA VAL A 11 -9.30 17.04 -4.57
C VAL A 11 -8.71 18.06 -3.61
N THR A 12 -7.55 17.77 -3.03
CA THR A 12 -6.85 18.73 -2.16
C THR A 12 -6.54 20.03 -2.90
N ILE A 13 -6.03 19.95 -4.13
CA ILE A 13 -5.77 21.12 -4.97
C ILE A 13 -7.07 21.88 -5.28
N GLN A 14 -8.19 21.19 -5.50
CA GLN A 14 -9.49 21.84 -5.71
C GLN A 14 -9.97 22.59 -4.47
N VAL A 15 -9.82 21.98 -3.28
CA VAL A 15 -10.14 22.63 -2.01
C VAL A 15 -9.27 23.87 -1.80
N LEU A 16 -7.97 23.78 -2.04
CA LEU A 16 -7.06 24.92 -1.94
C LEU A 16 -7.45 26.04 -2.91
N ARG A 17 -7.81 25.70 -4.16
CA ARG A 17 -8.34 26.67 -5.13
C ARG A 17 -9.62 27.34 -4.64
N SER A 18 -10.55 26.58 -4.07
CA SER A 18 -11.79 27.14 -3.50
C SER A 18 -11.53 28.09 -2.32
N ALA A 19 -10.40 27.91 -1.63
CA ALA A 19 -9.94 28.79 -0.54
C ALA A 19 -9.07 29.97 -1.04
N GLY A 20 -9.00 30.21 -2.35
CA GLY A 20 -8.28 31.34 -2.96
C GLY A 20 -6.80 31.09 -3.28
N ALA A 21 -6.34 29.82 -3.25
CA ALA A 21 -5.01 29.49 -3.74
C ALA A 21 -4.97 29.46 -5.27
N SER A 22 -3.87 29.93 -5.87
CA SER A 22 -3.59 29.68 -7.30
C SER A 22 -2.73 28.42 -7.41
N CYS A 23 -3.28 27.38 -8.03
CA CYS A 23 -2.65 26.06 -8.12
C CYS A 23 -2.56 25.58 -9.56
N GLY A 24 -1.42 25.00 -9.97
CA GLY A 24 -1.26 24.43 -11.30
C GLY A 24 -1.22 25.44 -12.46
N GLU A 25 -1.33 26.74 -12.15
CA GLU A 25 -1.38 27.84 -13.13
C GLU A 25 0.01 28.43 -13.41
N GLY A 26 1.07 27.83 -12.84
CA GLY A 26 2.43 28.31 -13.02
C GLY A 26 2.74 29.62 -12.29
N ALA A 27 2.02 29.89 -11.19
CA ALA A 27 2.29 31.02 -10.31
C ALA A 27 3.77 31.05 -9.88
N PRO A 28 4.35 32.25 -9.66
CA PRO A 28 5.75 32.37 -9.27
C PRO A 28 6.05 31.61 -7.97
N GLN A 29 6.95 30.63 -8.06
CA GLN A 29 7.45 29.91 -6.90
C GLN A 29 8.52 30.76 -6.23
N THR A 30 8.23 31.33 -5.06
CA THR A 30 9.17 32.14 -4.28
C THR A 30 10.00 31.27 -3.34
N ILE A 31 9.37 30.27 -2.72
CA ILE A 31 9.94 29.41 -1.67
C ILE A 31 10.16 27.99 -2.20
N LEU A 32 9.18 27.38 -2.87
CA LEU A 32 9.20 25.97 -3.24
C LEU A 32 9.72 25.75 -4.67
N LYS A 33 11.00 26.06 -4.92
CA LYS A 33 11.60 26.03 -6.27
C LYS A 33 11.67 24.65 -6.94
N ALA A 34 11.62 23.58 -6.15
CA ALA A 34 11.65 22.20 -6.64
C ALA A 34 10.25 21.61 -6.89
N CYS A 35 9.20 22.39 -6.64
CA CYS A 35 7.83 21.93 -6.76
C CYS A 35 7.42 21.78 -8.24
N PRO A 36 6.91 20.62 -8.68
CA PRO A 36 6.29 20.50 -9.99
C PRO A 36 5.16 21.52 -10.14
N ARG A 37 5.07 22.18 -11.30
CA ARG A 37 4.16 23.32 -11.50
C ARG A 37 2.71 22.94 -11.28
N GLU A 38 2.34 21.72 -11.66
CA GLU A 38 0.99 21.14 -11.57
C GLU A 38 0.59 20.81 -10.12
N ARG A 39 1.59 20.64 -9.25
CA ARG A 39 1.42 20.29 -7.83
C ARG A 39 1.64 21.46 -6.89
N PHE A 40 2.13 22.58 -7.42
CA PHE A 40 2.37 23.81 -6.69
C PHE A 40 1.08 24.60 -6.49
N CYS A 41 0.89 25.08 -5.26
CA CYS A 41 -0.17 26.01 -4.87
C CYS A 41 0.44 27.24 -4.17
N LYS A 42 0.11 28.43 -4.67
CA LYS A 42 0.38 29.72 -4.02
C LYS A 42 -0.85 30.12 -3.22
N LEU A 43 -0.70 30.20 -1.90
CA LEU A 43 -1.73 30.66 -0.97
C LEU A 43 -1.47 32.12 -0.56
N PRO A 44 -2.48 32.84 -0.04
CA PRO A 44 -2.27 34.18 0.53
C PRO A 44 -1.18 34.21 1.61
N GLY A 45 -1.07 33.15 2.42
CA GLY A 45 -0.11 33.04 3.52
C GLY A 45 1.17 32.28 3.20
N GLY A 46 1.36 31.74 1.99
CA GLY A 46 2.53 30.92 1.72
C GLY A 46 2.44 30.06 0.46
N GLU A 47 3.24 29.00 0.44
CA GLU A 47 3.35 28.06 -0.68
C GLU A 47 3.29 26.63 -0.16
N ILE A 48 2.66 25.74 -0.94
CA ILE A 48 2.61 24.30 -0.63
C ILE A 48 2.70 23.47 -1.91
N CYS A 49 3.38 22.32 -1.82
CA CYS A 49 3.31 21.27 -2.84
C CYS A 49 2.34 20.17 -2.40
N VAL A 50 1.43 19.78 -3.27
CA VAL A 50 0.47 18.69 -3.01
C VAL A 50 0.82 17.50 -3.89
N TYR A 51 1.27 16.42 -3.26
CA TYR A 51 1.66 15.18 -3.94
C TYR A 51 0.64 14.05 -3.72
N GLY A 52 0.52 13.22 -4.75
CA GLY A 52 -0.07 11.88 -4.67
C GLY A 52 0.95 10.83 -4.24
N LEU A 53 0.47 9.60 -4.02
CA LEU A 53 1.35 8.46 -3.70
C LEU A 53 2.37 8.16 -4.81
N ASP A 54 2.01 8.43 -6.06
CA ASP A 54 2.87 8.36 -7.25
C ASP A 54 4.00 9.39 -7.22
N GLY A 55 3.77 10.55 -6.61
CA GLY A 55 4.74 11.62 -6.42
C GLY A 55 5.55 11.54 -5.13
N ALA A 56 5.31 10.54 -4.27
CA ALA A 56 5.91 10.47 -2.93
C ALA A 56 7.45 10.44 -2.96
N GLN A 57 8.06 9.84 -3.99
CA GLN A 57 9.52 9.78 -4.15
C GLN A 57 10.15 11.12 -4.58
N ALA A 58 9.36 12.01 -5.17
CA ALA A 58 9.83 13.35 -5.55
C ALA A 58 9.80 14.34 -4.37
N MET A 59 9.24 13.91 -3.23
CA MET A 59 9.22 14.72 -2.02
C MET A 59 10.63 14.88 -1.46
N THR A 60 10.91 16.08 -0.98
CA THR A 60 12.21 16.44 -0.40
C THR A 60 12.22 16.36 1.12
N GLN A 61 11.04 16.42 1.76
CA GLN A 61 10.92 16.34 3.22
C GLN A 61 10.89 14.92 3.77
N PHE A 62 10.63 13.90 2.93
CA PHE A 62 10.62 12.50 3.34
C PHE A 62 11.81 11.76 2.74
N THR A 63 12.63 11.18 3.60
CA THR A 63 13.77 10.36 3.22
C THR A 63 13.38 8.89 3.06
N ALA A 64 14.25 8.09 2.44
CA ALA A 64 14.08 6.63 2.40
C ALA A 64 13.99 6.02 3.82
N ALA A 65 14.73 6.58 4.78
CA ALA A 65 14.70 6.13 6.18
C ALA A 65 13.33 6.37 6.84
N ASP A 66 12.69 7.52 6.56
CA ASP A 66 11.35 7.81 7.06
C ASP A 66 10.34 6.77 6.54
N TRP A 67 10.42 6.42 5.25
CA TRP A 67 9.58 5.38 4.66
C TRP A 67 9.81 4.00 5.27
N GLN A 68 11.08 3.65 5.52
CA GLN A 68 11.46 2.38 6.13
C GLN A 68 10.97 2.27 7.58
N SER A 69 10.92 3.38 8.31
CA SER A 69 10.39 3.42 9.68
C SER A 69 8.89 3.05 9.75
N LEU A 70 8.15 3.23 8.65
CA LEU A 70 6.73 2.89 8.55
C LEU A 70 6.48 1.42 8.14
N ALA A 71 7.51 0.71 7.65
CA ALA A 71 7.38 -0.67 7.16
C ALA A 71 6.80 -1.66 8.20
N PRO A 72 7.11 -1.59 9.50
CA PRO A 72 6.51 -2.47 10.50
C PRO A 72 4.98 -2.34 10.58
N LEU A 73 4.43 -1.13 10.38
CA LEU A 73 2.99 -0.89 10.38
C LEU A 73 2.31 -1.55 9.17
N ALA A 74 2.98 -1.52 8.01
CA ALA A 74 2.49 -2.21 6.81
C ALA A 74 2.50 -3.73 7.00
N ARG A 75 3.54 -4.26 7.66
CA ARG A 75 3.69 -5.70 7.92
C ARG A 75 2.62 -6.23 8.88
N GLY A 76 2.36 -5.54 9.99
CA GLY A 76 1.31 -5.92 10.93
C GLY A 76 -0.09 -5.98 10.30
N ARG A 77 -0.38 -5.12 9.31
CA ARG A 77 -1.63 -5.17 8.54
C ARG A 77 -1.69 -6.37 7.58
N ALA A 78 -0.58 -6.72 6.95
CA ALA A 78 -0.48 -7.89 6.08
C ALA A 78 -0.59 -9.20 6.89
N ASP A 79 0.05 -9.26 8.04
CA ASP A 79 0.00 -10.42 8.94
C ASP A 79 -1.43 -10.62 9.49
N ALA A 80 -2.13 -9.54 9.86
CA ALA A 80 -3.53 -9.60 10.27
C ALA A 80 -4.47 -10.06 9.14
N ALA A 81 -4.20 -9.65 7.89
CA ALA A 81 -4.95 -10.13 6.73
C ALA A 81 -4.67 -11.62 6.44
N ALA A 82 -3.41 -12.06 6.55
CA ALA A 82 -3.02 -13.45 6.38
C ALA A 82 -3.62 -14.37 7.45
N ALA A 83 -3.73 -13.91 8.70
CA ALA A 83 -4.34 -14.66 9.79
C ALA A 83 -5.86 -14.94 9.60
N THR A 84 -6.53 -14.16 8.75
CA THR A 84 -7.94 -14.43 8.35
C THR A 84 -8.05 -15.39 7.16
N GLY A 85 -6.93 -15.76 6.56
CA GLY A 85 -6.86 -16.79 5.54
C GLY A 85 -6.98 -18.17 6.18
N TRP A 86 -8.00 -18.92 5.76
CA TRP A 86 -8.21 -20.38 5.74
C TRP A 86 -7.01 -21.36 5.71
N GLU A 87 -5.77 -20.95 5.95
CA GLU A 87 -4.56 -21.79 5.88
C GLU A 87 -4.60 -23.03 6.79
N GLY A 88 -5.35 -22.97 7.90
CA GLY A 88 -5.55 -24.15 8.76
C GLY A 88 -6.37 -25.27 8.12
N THR A 89 -7.26 -24.96 7.16
CA THR A 89 -8.18 -25.96 6.58
C THR A 89 -7.56 -26.71 5.40
N THR A 90 -6.67 -26.09 4.61
CA THR A 90 -6.05 -26.74 3.44
C THR A 90 -5.04 -27.82 3.83
N ALA A 91 -4.19 -27.54 4.83
CA ALA A 91 -3.21 -28.49 5.33
C ALA A 91 -3.89 -29.73 5.95
N ALA A 92 -4.96 -29.53 6.72
CA ALA A 92 -5.72 -30.61 7.34
C ALA A 92 -6.41 -31.51 6.29
N VAL A 93 -7.00 -30.93 5.23
CA VAL A 93 -7.64 -31.69 4.14
C VAL A 93 -6.61 -32.51 3.37
N PHE A 94 -5.41 -31.96 3.11
CA PHE A 94 -4.36 -32.67 2.39
C PHE A 94 -3.82 -33.87 3.19
N ILE A 95 -3.59 -33.69 4.49
CA ILE A 95 -3.15 -34.77 5.39
C ILE A 95 -4.23 -35.85 5.50
N ALA A 96 -5.49 -35.47 5.67
CA ALA A 96 -6.61 -36.41 5.73
C ALA A 96 -6.76 -37.20 4.42
N GLY A 97 -6.62 -36.54 3.26
CA GLY A 97 -6.66 -37.18 1.95
C GLY A 97 -5.55 -38.21 1.74
N LEU A 98 -4.30 -37.87 2.13
CA LEU A 98 -3.17 -38.80 2.05
C LEU A 98 -3.35 -40.02 2.96
N ALA A 99 -3.81 -39.81 4.19
CA ALA A 99 -4.06 -40.90 5.13
C ALA A 99 -5.16 -41.85 4.62
N ALA A 100 -6.27 -41.29 4.12
CA ALA A 100 -7.36 -42.08 3.55
C ALA A 100 -6.91 -42.88 2.32
N GLY A 101 -6.14 -42.26 1.41
CA GLY A 101 -5.59 -42.92 0.23
C GLY A 101 -4.63 -44.07 0.59
N ALA A 102 -3.74 -43.86 1.55
CA ALA A 102 -2.79 -44.89 2.01
C ALA A 102 -3.51 -46.10 2.64
N LEU A 103 -4.54 -45.86 3.46
CA LEU A 103 -5.34 -46.92 4.07
C LEU A 103 -6.12 -47.74 3.03
N ALA A 104 -6.72 -47.07 2.05
CA ALA A 104 -7.44 -47.74 0.96
C ALA A 104 -6.49 -48.62 0.12
N ALA A 105 -5.31 -48.09 -0.24
CA ALA A 105 -4.30 -48.84 -0.98
C ALA A 105 -3.80 -50.07 -0.20
N ALA A 106 -3.55 -49.93 1.10
CA ALA A 106 -3.12 -51.03 1.96
C ALA A 106 -4.20 -52.12 2.10
N ALA A 107 -5.48 -51.73 2.23
CA ALA A 107 -6.60 -52.66 2.30
C ALA A 107 -6.76 -53.46 0.99
N LEU A 108 -6.72 -52.79 -0.17
CA LEU A 108 -6.78 -53.42 -1.49
C LEU A 108 -5.60 -54.38 -1.72
N ALA A 109 -4.39 -53.98 -1.36
CA ALA A 109 -3.19 -54.82 -1.48
C ALA A 109 -3.21 -56.05 -0.56
N ARG A 110 -3.91 -55.97 0.58
CA ARG A 110 -4.08 -57.09 1.51
C ARG A 110 -5.17 -58.06 1.05
N TRP A 111 -6.23 -57.56 0.41
CA TRP A 111 -7.27 -58.38 -0.22
C TRP A 111 -6.72 -59.18 -1.40
N ARG A 112 -5.96 -58.55 -2.31
CA ARG A 112 -5.33 -59.22 -3.46
C ARG A 112 -4.30 -60.31 -3.09
N ARG A 113 -3.77 -60.30 -1.87
CA ARG A 113 -2.80 -61.31 -1.40
C ARG A 113 -3.44 -62.47 -0.65
N ARG A 114 -4.75 -62.40 -0.39
CA ARG A 114 -5.51 -63.42 0.37
C ARG A 114 -6.50 -64.22 -0.48
N GLY A 115 -6.78 -63.79 -1.71
CA GLY A 115 -7.47 -64.59 -2.74
C GLY A 115 -6.47 -65.01 -3.79
#